data_AF-A0A8X6FJT7-F1
#
_entry.id   AF-A0A8X6FJT7-F1
#
_cell.length_a   1.000
_cell.length_b   1.000
_cell.length_c   1.000
_cell.angle_alpha   90.00
_cell.angle_beta   90.00
_cell.angle_gamma   90.00
#
_symmetry.space_group_name_H-M   'P 1'
#
loop_
_entity.id
_entity.type
_entity.pdbx_description
1 polymer ?
#
loop_
_entity_poly.entity_id
_entity_poly.type
_entity_poly.pdbx_seq_one_letter_code
_entity_poly.pdbx_strand_id
1 'polypeptide(L)'
;MDALKLRRTPLRTAFIKAVNHLQEVAENEQLDKNELETAFEQLKLKNKKLRQIDESILDMLSEANCSQEAYNNEFEAIESYVEKMIAWKIKFKNLMENDPSGQKDNPSHINFLISASSKDPVSTVFRRVEGLVEIL
;
A
#
# COMPACT_ATOMS: atom_id res chain seq x y z
N MET A 1 -11.03 8.03 22.38
CA MET A 1 -9.71 7.72 21.79
C MET A 1 -9.13 6.39 22.29
N ASP A 2 -8.96 6.17 23.60
CA ASP A 2 -8.33 4.95 24.14
C ASP A 2 -9.01 3.65 23.75
N ALA A 3 -10.34 3.61 23.72
CA ALA A 3 -11.10 2.44 23.28
C ALA A 3 -10.82 2.07 21.81
N LEU A 4 -10.62 3.05 20.93
CA LEU A 4 -10.29 2.79 19.52
C LEU A 4 -8.84 2.35 19.36
N LYS A 5 -7.91 2.95 20.10
CA LYS A 5 -6.52 2.47 20.17
C LYS A 5 -6.43 1.03 20.68
N LEU A 6 -7.24 0.67 21.68
CA LEU A 6 -7.35 -0.71 22.19
C LEU A 6 -7.87 -1.67 21.12
N ARG A 7 -8.91 -1.28 20.38
CA ARG A 7 -9.49 -2.08 19.28
C ARG A 7 -8.55 -2.22 18.08
N ARG A 8 -7.67 -1.24 17.86
CA ARG A 8 -6.70 -1.27 16.76
C ARG A 8 -5.60 -2.31 16.95
N THR A 9 -5.11 -2.50 18.18
CA THR A 9 -4.03 -3.45 18.48
C THR A 9 -4.26 -4.84 17.88
N PRO A 10 -5.39 -5.54 18.14
CA PRO A 10 -5.62 -6.85 17.54
C PRO A 10 -5.77 -6.82 16.02
N LEU A 11 -6.22 -5.71 15.41
CA LEU A 11 -6.27 -5.56 13.96
C LEU A 11 -4.88 -5.43 13.34
N ARG A 12 -3.99 -4.63 13.95
CA ARG A 12 -2.57 -4.55 13.55
C ARG A 12 -1.91 -5.92 13.65
N THR A 13 -2.12 -6.64 14.76
CA THR A 13 -1.62 -8.01 14.92
C THR A 13 -2.15 -8.94 13.83
N ALA A 14 -3.45 -8.89 13.52
CA ALA A 14 -4.04 -9.72 12.48
C ALA A 14 -3.50 -9.38 11.08
N PHE A 15 -3.28 -8.10 10.79
CA PHE A 15 -2.65 -7.64 9.55
C PHE A 15 -1.22 -8.16 9.42
N ILE A 16 -0.38 -8.01 10.46
CA ILE A 16 1.00 -8.49 10.44
C ILE A 16 1.07 -10.02 10.28
N LYS A 17 0.19 -10.76 10.96
CA LYS A 17 0.09 -12.22 10.76
C LYS A 17 -0.28 -12.59 9.32
N ALA A 18 -1.21 -11.87 8.70
CA ALA A 18 -1.58 -12.09 7.30
C ALA A 18 -0.44 -11.73 6.33
N VAL A 19 0.33 -10.67 6.62
CA VAL A 19 1.54 -10.31 5.87
C VAL A 19 2.58 -11.42 5.94
N ASN A 20 2.87 -11.94 7.14
CA ASN A 20 3.87 -12.98 7.31
C ASN A 20 3.44 -14.28 6.62
N HIS A 21 2.16 -14.66 6.74
CA HIS A 21 1.64 -15.83 6.03
C HIS A 21 1.75 -15.67 4.50
N LEU A 22 1.36 -14.51 3.96
CA LEU A 22 1.52 -14.23 2.52
C LEU A 22 3.00 -14.28 2.10
N GLN A 23 3.90 -13.83 2.98
CA GLN A 23 5.34 -13.91 2.76
C GLN A 23 5.83 -15.34 2.66
N GLU A 24 5.43 -16.19 3.61
CA GLU A 24 5.77 -17.62 3.63
C GLU A 24 5.31 -18.32 2.34
N VAL A 25 4.07 -18.05 1.89
CA VAL A 25 3.54 -18.62 0.64
C VAL A 25 4.33 -18.11 -0.58
N ALA A 26 4.66 -16.81 -0.61
CA ALA A 26 5.39 -16.20 -1.71
C ALA A 26 6.87 -16.64 -1.81
N GLU A 27 7.46 -17.09 -0.70
CA GLU A 27 8.85 -17.55 -0.61
C GLU A 27 8.98 -19.07 -0.75
N ASN A 28 7.85 -19.79 -0.91
CA ASN A 28 7.85 -21.22 -1.16
C ASN A 28 8.52 -21.55 -2.51
N GLU A 29 9.43 -22.52 -2.52
CA GLU A 29 10.13 -22.99 -3.72
C GLU A 29 9.15 -23.46 -4.81
N GLN A 30 8.03 -24.05 -4.39
CA GLN A 30 6.91 -24.40 -5.26
C GLN A 30 5.76 -23.45 -4.99
N LEU A 31 5.76 -22.32 -5.70
CA LEU A 31 4.74 -21.29 -5.55
C LEU A 31 3.37 -21.81 -6.01
N ASP A 32 2.45 -22.02 -5.07
CA ASP A 32 1.03 -22.25 -5.35
C ASP A 32 0.33 -20.91 -5.55
N LYS A 33 -0.03 -20.60 -6.80
CA LYS A 33 -0.73 -19.35 -7.16
C LYS A 33 -2.11 -19.23 -6.51
N ASN A 34 -2.83 -20.34 -6.27
CA ASN A 34 -4.15 -20.31 -5.62
C ASN A 34 -4.01 -20.02 -4.12
N GLU A 35 -3.01 -20.62 -3.48
CA GLU A 35 -2.69 -20.32 -2.07
C GLU A 35 -2.24 -18.87 -1.92
N LEU A 36 -1.41 -18.37 -2.84
CA LEU A 36 -0.95 -16.99 -2.86
C LEU A 36 -2.12 -16.00 -3.00
N GLU A 37 -3.04 -16.25 -3.94
CA GLU A 37 -4.24 -15.45 -4.13
C GLU A 37 -5.14 -15.46 -2.89
N THR A 38 -5.33 -16.63 -2.29
CA THR A 38 -6.11 -16.78 -1.05
C THR A 38 -5.50 -15.98 0.10
N ALA A 39 -4.18 -16.10 0.33
CA ALA A 39 -3.47 -15.36 1.36
C ALA A 39 -3.55 -13.84 1.12
N PHE A 40 -3.48 -13.41 -0.15
CA PHE A 40 -3.58 -12.00 -0.51
C PHE A 40 -4.98 -11.43 -0.29
N GLU A 41 -6.05 -12.17 -0.61
CA GLU A 41 -7.43 -11.77 -0.30
C GLU A 41 -7.67 -11.64 1.21
N GLN A 42 -7.10 -12.56 2.01
CA GLN A 42 -7.16 -12.45 3.46
C GLN A 42 -6.46 -11.17 3.95
N LEU A 43 -5.29 -10.84 3.42
CA LEU A 43 -4.59 -9.60 3.72
C LEU A 43 -5.43 -8.36 3.38
N LYS A 44 -6.05 -8.32 2.19
CA LYS A 44 -6.97 -7.22 1.79
C LYS A 44 -8.09 -7.03 2.80
N LEU A 45 -8.72 -8.13 3.24
CA LEU A 45 -9.82 -8.08 4.22
C LEU A 45 -9.35 -7.53 5.58
N LYS A 46 -8.18 -7.96 6.08
CA LYS A 46 -7.63 -7.44 7.34
C LYS A 46 -7.26 -5.96 7.21
N ASN A 47 -6.63 -5.58 6.10
CA ASN A 47 -6.28 -4.19 5.80
C ASN A 47 -7.51 -3.28 5.77
N LYS A 48 -8.61 -3.71 5.13
CA LYS A 48 -9.87 -2.94 5.10
C LYS A 48 -10.38 -2.63 6.52
N LYS A 49 -10.39 -3.62 7.40
CA LYS A 49 -10.83 -3.45 8.79
C LYS A 49 -9.90 -2.53 9.58
N LEU A 50 -8.58 -2.65 9.37
CA LEU A 50 -7.58 -1.80 10.02
C LEU A 50 -7.75 -0.34 9.60
N ARG A 51 -7.86 -0.06 8.30
CA ARG A 51 -8.05 1.29 7.77
C ARG A 51 -9.28 2.00 8.32
N GLN A 52 -10.40 1.29 8.47
CA GLN A 52 -11.61 1.87 9.06
C GLN A 52 -11.39 2.40 10.48
N ILE A 53 -10.61 1.68 11.31
CA ILE A 53 -10.29 2.14 12.66
C ILE A 53 -9.25 3.26 12.63
N ASP A 54 -8.26 3.17 11.73
CA ASP A 54 -7.22 4.20 11.60
C ASP A 54 -7.80 5.55 11.13
N GLU A 55 -8.71 5.54 10.16
CA GLU A 55 -9.48 6.72 9.72
C GLU A 55 -10.27 7.32 10.89
N SER A 56 -11.00 6.49 11.64
CA SER A 56 -11.75 6.96 12.83
C SER A 56 -10.86 7.58 13.91
N ILE A 57 -9.61 7.14 14.03
CA ILE A 57 -8.64 7.69 14.99
C ILE A 57 -8.13 9.06 14.51
N LEU A 58 -7.84 9.20 13.22
CA LEU A 58 -7.40 10.48 12.64
C LEU A 58 -8.51 11.54 12.69
N ASP A 59 -9.75 11.15 12.39
CA ASP A 59 -10.92 12.04 12.48
C ASP A 59 -11.09 12.59 13.90
N MET A 60 -11.07 11.71 14.91
CA MET A 60 -11.14 12.15 16.31
C MET A 60 -9.97 13.07 16.72
N LEU A 61 -8.76 12.81 16.23
CA LEU A 61 -7.60 13.66 16.51
C LEU A 61 -7.76 15.06 15.93
N SER A 62 -8.34 15.13 14.72
CA SER A 62 -8.69 16.39 14.07
C SER A 62 -9.79 17.13 14.82
N GLU A 63 -10.87 16.45 15.19
CA GLU A 63 -12.00 17.03 15.93
C GLU A 63 -11.62 17.50 17.34
N ALA A 64 -10.74 16.76 18.02
CA ALA A 64 -10.30 17.06 19.38
C ALA A 64 -9.27 18.19 19.45
N ASN A 65 -8.90 18.84 18.33
CA ASN A 65 -7.85 19.87 18.25
C ASN A 65 -6.56 19.46 18.98
N CYS A 66 -6.14 18.21 18.77
CA CYS A 66 -4.90 17.70 19.35
C CYS A 66 -3.68 18.46 18.80
N SER A 67 -2.54 18.36 19.48
CA SER A 67 -1.31 18.96 18.95
C SER A 67 -0.97 18.38 17.57
N GLN A 68 -0.42 19.20 16.69
CA GLN A 68 0.02 18.77 15.36
C GLN A 68 1.01 17.60 15.44
N GLU A 69 1.89 17.60 16.45
CA GLU A 69 2.82 16.52 16.73
C GLU A 69 2.10 15.19 17.01
N ALA A 70 1.05 15.21 17.84
CA ALA A 70 0.28 14.01 18.16
C ALA A 70 -0.47 13.46 16.93
N TYR A 71 -0.98 14.36 16.07
CA TYR A 71 -1.59 13.97 14.81
C TYR A 71 -0.56 13.33 13.86
N ASN A 72 0.58 13.99 13.65
CA ASN A 72 1.63 13.52 12.74
C ASN A 72 2.19 12.16 13.16
N ASN A 73 2.47 11.97 14.44
CA ASN A 73 2.95 10.68 14.96
C ASN A 73 1.96 9.55 14.68
N GLU A 74 0.65 9.83 14.79
CA GLU A 74 -0.38 8.84 14.51
C GLU A 74 -0.53 8.58 13.00
N PHE A 75 -0.48 9.64 12.19
CA PHE A 75 -0.52 9.56 10.74
C PHE A 75 0.65 8.74 10.18
N GLU A 76 1.89 9.02 10.59
CA GLU A 76 3.08 8.26 10.18
C GLU A 76 3.00 6.79 10.59
N ALA A 77 2.48 6.52 11.81
CA ALA A 77 2.26 5.16 12.26
C ALA A 77 1.26 4.41 11.38
N ILE A 78 0.22 5.08 10.86
CA ILE A 78 -0.77 4.52 9.94
C ILE A 78 -0.16 4.30 8.55
N GLU A 79 0.54 5.29 8.01
CA GLU A 79 1.18 5.23 6.69
C GLU A 79 2.12 4.03 6.55
N SER A 80 2.86 3.68 7.61
CA SER A 80 3.74 2.49 7.59
C SER A 80 3.02 1.17 7.26
N TYR A 81 1.71 1.05 7.56
CA TYR A 81 0.90 -0.14 7.19
C TYR A 81 0.35 -0.01 5.77
N VAL A 82 0.04 1.21 5.33
CA VAL A 82 -0.39 1.50 3.96
C VAL A 82 0.73 1.17 2.97
N GLU A 83 1.95 1.61 3.25
CA GLU A 83 3.15 1.32 2.46
C GLU A 83 3.38 -0.19 2.35
N LYS A 84 3.25 -0.94 3.46
CA LYS A 84 3.36 -2.41 3.44
C LYS A 84 2.31 -3.05 2.54
N MET A 85 1.07 -2.58 2.57
CA MET A 85 0.02 -3.09 1.69
C MET A 85 0.30 -2.77 0.22
N ILE A 86 0.83 -1.57 -0.09
CA ILE A 86 1.21 -1.17 -1.46
C ILE A 86 2.35 -2.06 -1.97
N ALA A 87 3.38 -2.29 -1.16
CA ALA A 87 4.49 -3.16 -1.52
C ALA A 87 3.99 -4.58 -1.86
N TRP A 88 3.07 -5.12 -1.05
CA TRP A 88 2.47 -6.43 -1.32
C TRP A 88 1.57 -6.45 -2.56
N LYS A 89 0.81 -5.39 -2.85
CA LYS A 89 0.04 -5.29 -4.10
C LYS A 89 0.93 -5.40 -5.34
N ILE A 90 2.06 -4.69 -5.34
CA ILE A 90 3.01 -4.71 -6.45
C ILE A 90 3.66 -6.08 -6.56
N LYS A 91 4.17 -6.63 -5.44
CA LYS A 91 4.80 -7.95 -5.41
C LYS A 91 3.84 -9.05 -5.85
N PHE A 92 2.60 -9.04 -5.37
CA PHE A 92 1.55 -9.99 -5.76
C PHE A 92 1.30 -9.96 -7.27
N LYS A 93 1.10 -8.76 -7.83
CA LYS A 93 0.89 -8.60 -9.28
C LYS A 93 2.03 -9.24 -10.08
N ASN A 94 3.28 -8.94 -9.71
CA ASN A 94 4.45 -9.50 -10.38
C ASN A 94 4.52 -11.03 -10.26
N LEU A 95 4.20 -11.59 -9.09
CA LEU A 95 4.21 -13.05 -8.89
C LEU A 95 3.11 -13.77 -9.68
N MET A 96 1.96 -13.12 -9.90
CA MET A 96 0.86 -13.68 -10.68
C MET A 96 1.08 -13.58 -12.20
N GLU A 97 1.68 -12.48 -12.67
CA GLU A 97 1.95 -12.22 -14.09
C GLU A 97 3.15 -13.02 -14.62
N ASN A 98 4.11 -13.37 -13.77
CA ASN A 98 5.22 -14.23 -14.16
C ASN A 98 4.74 -15.69 -14.23
N ASP A 99 4.46 -16.16 -15.44
CA ASP A 99 4.27 -17.58 -15.72
C ASP A 99 5.60 -18.19 -16.16
N PRO A 100 6.14 -19.20 -15.46
CA PRO A 100 7.41 -19.84 -15.85
C PRO A 100 7.33 -20.61 -17.19
N SER A 101 6.15 -20.70 -17.81
CA SER A 101 5.91 -21.35 -19.10
C SER A 101 5.91 -20.44 -20.33
N GLY A 102 6.34 -19.19 -20.23
CA GLY A 102 6.26 -18.24 -21.36
C GLY A 102 7.47 -17.36 -21.52
N GLN A 103 8.49 -17.86 -22.22
CA GLN A 103 9.52 -17.02 -22.81
C GLN A 103 8.87 -15.96 -23.72
N LYS A 104 8.86 -14.70 -23.26
CA LYS A 104 8.84 -13.52 -24.13
C LYS A 104 9.82 -12.51 -23.57
N ASP A 105 11.00 -12.52 -24.16
CA ASP A 105 11.93 -11.40 -24.14
C ASP A 105 11.18 -10.12 -24.55
N ASN A 106 11.11 -9.14 -23.64
CA ASN A 106 11.07 -7.74 -24.06
C ASN A 106 11.55 -6.81 -22.93
N PRO A 107 12.79 -6.32 -22.94
CA PRO A 107 13.22 -5.28 -22.03
C PRO A 107 12.79 -3.93 -22.62
N SER A 108 11.65 -3.40 -22.19
CA SER A 108 11.37 -2.00 -22.43
C SER A 108 10.55 -1.39 -21.30
N HIS A 109 11.23 -0.51 -20.56
CA HIS A 109 10.77 0.76 -19.95
C HIS A 109 11.30 0.94 -18.53
N ILE A 110 12.62 1.10 -18.39
CA ILE A 110 13.17 2.01 -17.38
C ILE A 110 14.12 2.95 -18.10
N ASN A 111 13.55 4.01 -18.67
CA ASN A 111 14.27 5.22 -19.00
C ASN A 111 13.25 6.36 -19.05
N PHE A 112 12.92 6.90 -17.88
CA PHE A 112 12.44 8.27 -17.80
C PHE A 112 12.73 8.86 -16.43
N LEU A 113 13.72 9.76 -16.41
CA LEU A 113 14.00 10.81 -15.41
C LEU A 113 14.49 10.27 -14.05
N ILE A 114 15.65 10.66 -13.51
CA ILE A 114 16.08 12.04 -13.28
C ILE A 114 17.61 12.13 -13.39
N SER A 115 18.10 12.75 -14.46
CA SER A 115 19.39 13.44 -14.48
C SER A 115 19.18 14.81 -15.13
N ALA A 116 18.52 15.70 -14.40
CA ALA A 116 18.42 17.11 -14.75
C ALA A 116 18.27 17.93 -13.46
N SER A 117 19.35 18.01 -12.69
CA SER A 117 19.55 19.10 -11.73
C SER A 117 20.72 19.95 -12.22
N SER A 118 20.43 20.85 -13.16
CA SER A 118 21.27 22.01 -13.42
C SER A 118 20.42 23.16 -14.00
N LYS A 119 20.05 24.06 -13.08
CA LYS A 119 19.94 25.53 -13.22
C LYS A 119 18.89 26.13 -14.17
N ASP A 120 17.83 26.61 -13.51
CA ASP A 120 17.18 27.93 -13.66
C ASP A 120 16.27 28.17 -14.91
N PRO A 121 15.40 29.20 -14.89
CA PRO A 121 13.96 29.03 -14.73
C PRO A 121 13.20 29.57 -15.96
N VAL A 122 11.87 29.43 -16.01
CA VAL A 122 10.88 30.39 -16.57
C VAL A 122 9.60 29.68 -17.02
N SER A 123 8.47 30.26 -16.58
CA SER A 123 7.11 30.15 -17.15
C SER A 123 6.30 28.88 -16.84
N THR A 124 5.57 28.94 -15.72
CA THR A 124 4.38 28.13 -15.45
C THR A 124 3.27 28.47 -16.45
N VAL A 125 3.05 27.61 -17.45
CA VAL A 125 1.83 27.59 -18.24
C VAL A 125 0.99 26.38 -17.83
N PHE A 126 -0.14 26.68 -17.21
CA PHE A 126 -1.26 25.78 -16.94
C PHE A 126 -1.70 25.04 -18.23
N ARG A 127 -1.70 23.70 -18.22
CA ARG A 127 -2.59 22.87 -19.05
C ARG A 127 -2.98 21.56 -18.35
N ARG A 128 -4.17 21.61 -17.76
CA ARG A 128 -5.28 20.63 -17.80
C ARG A 128 -4.95 19.28 -18.47
N VAL A 129 -5.00 18.20 -17.69
CA VAL A 129 -5.37 16.88 -18.21
C VAL A 129 -6.65 16.48 -17.48
N GLU A 130 -7.76 16.70 -18.16
CA GLU A 130 -9.01 16.01 -17.90
C GLU A 130 -8.86 14.53 -18.28
N GLY A 131 -9.57 13.69 -17.54
CA GLY A 131 -10.06 12.42 -18.07
C GLY A 131 -9.15 11.23 -17.82
N LEU A 132 -9.48 10.47 -16.78
CA LEU A 132 -9.68 9.02 -16.88
C LEU A 132 -10.59 8.61 -15.71
N VAL A 133 -11.88 8.89 -15.93
CA VAL A 133 -13.01 8.26 -15.26
C VAL A 133 -13.24 6.90 -15.93
N GLU A 134 -13.67 5.93 -15.12
CA GLU A 134 -14.10 4.56 -15.48
C GLU A 134 -12.95 3.63 -15.92
N ILE A 135 -12.78 2.47 -15.27
CA ILE A 135 -13.62 1.28 -15.44
C ILE A 135 -13.72 0.47 -14.13
N LEU A 136 -14.93 -0.05 -13.94
CA LEU A 136 -15.50 -0.93 -12.90
C LEU A 136 -14.59 -2.05 -12.37
#